data_AF-A0A352VH32-F1
#
_entry.id   AF-A0A352VH32-F1
#
_cell.length_a   1.000
_cell.length_b   1.000
_cell.length_c   1.000
_cell.angle_alpha   90.00
_cell.angle_beta   90.00
_cell.angle_gamma   90.00
#
_symmetry.space_group_name_H-M   'P 1'
#
loop_
_entity.id
_entity.type
_entity.pdbx_description
1 polymer ?
#
loop_
_entity_poly.entity_id
_entity_poly.type
_entity_poly.pdbx_seq_one_letter_code
_entity_poly.pdbx_strand_id
1 'polypeptide(L)'
;MAAARRRRRSAKAPVTPTPTPTTRRALYLPLALTLGLLTLSLLPRVQVNLRLAWSFWGASGALLIWQTVLFLRLRGASVGRSLESVLRPQHYVQAMVQVAVFAYWGWYWRPVYDFAVLLAAQLVFAYVFDMLLTWSRREKYVLGFGPFPIIFSINLFLWFRDDWFYLQFLMIAVGFLGKEFVRWHREGRNVHIFNPSAFALGLFSLVLITTGTTHLTWGQDIASTLTLAPLIYLYLFLLGLVVMYFFSITLIAGSAAVVLFVLSALYASLTGVPYFLDSDIPAAVFLGLHLLITDPSTSPRTPPGKLLFGALYGAGVFGLYMILGAAGAPTFYDKLLAVPLLN
;
A
#
# COMPACT_ATOMS: atom_id res chain seq x y z
N MET A 1 -42.35 -39.60 27.15
CA MET A 1 -41.96 -38.37 26.43
C MET A 1 -40.54 -37.99 26.80
N ALA A 2 -39.56 -38.20 25.90
CA ALA A 2 -38.26 -37.51 25.80
C ALA A 2 -37.35 -38.28 24.84
N ALA A 3 -37.44 -38.01 23.54
CA ALA A 3 -36.55 -38.58 22.53
C ALA A 3 -35.34 -37.64 22.35
N ALA A 4 -34.16 -38.12 22.74
CA ALA A 4 -32.88 -37.42 22.58
C ALA A 4 -32.48 -37.35 21.09
N ARG A 5 -32.56 -36.15 20.51
CA ARG A 5 -32.22 -35.87 19.11
C ARG A 5 -30.71 -35.78 18.94
N ARG A 6 -30.05 -36.91 18.66
CA ARG A 6 -28.63 -36.98 18.28
C ARG A 6 -28.44 -36.32 16.91
N ARG A 7 -27.94 -35.08 16.88
CA ARG A 7 -27.52 -34.37 15.66
C ARG A 7 -26.30 -35.09 15.06
N ARG A 8 -26.51 -35.89 14.00
CA ARG A 8 -25.44 -36.38 13.12
C ARG A 8 -24.77 -35.17 12.45
N ARG A 9 -23.58 -34.79 12.91
CA ARG A 9 -22.66 -33.94 12.15
C ARG A 9 -22.26 -34.71 10.90
N SER A 10 -22.74 -34.29 9.74
CA SER A 10 -22.21 -34.73 8.45
C SER A 10 -20.73 -34.30 8.40
N ALA A 11 -19.83 -35.27 8.51
CA ALA A 11 -18.41 -35.05 8.27
C ALA A 11 -18.26 -34.79 6.77
N LYS A 12 -17.97 -33.53 6.42
CA LYS A 12 -17.60 -33.15 5.05
C LYS A 12 -16.33 -33.93 4.71
N ALA A 13 -16.40 -34.83 3.73
CA ALA A 13 -15.25 -35.57 3.25
C ALA A 13 -14.12 -34.59 2.88
N PRO A 14 -12.84 -34.93 3.14
CA PRO A 14 -11.73 -34.11 2.70
C PRO A 14 -11.79 -34.00 1.18
N VAL A 15 -12.02 -32.78 0.67
CA VAL A 15 -11.93 -32.49 -0.75
C VAL A 15 -10.47 -32.66 -1.12
N THR A 16 -10.14 -33.77 -1.77
CA THR A 16 -8.83 -33.99 -2.37
C THR A 16 -8.61 -32.85 -3.38
N PRO A 17 -7.60 -31.98 -3.20
CA PRO A 17 -7.35 -30.92 -4.15
C PRO A 17 -7.02 -31.56 -5.49
N THR A 18 -7.86 -31.32 -6.48
CA THR A 18 -7.63 -31.75 -7.86
C THR A 18 -6.32 -31.10 -8.31
N PRO A 19 -5.34 -31.85 -8.84
CA PRO A 19 -4.09 -31.26 -9.30
C PRO A 19 -4.40 -30.31 -10.46
N THR A 20 -4.30 -29.00 -10.20
CA THR A 20 -4.40 -27.98 -11.25
C THR A 20 -3.30 -28.23 -12.28
N PRO A 21 -3.63 -28.33 -13.58
CA PRO A 21 -2.66 -28.65 -14.60
C PRO A 21 -1.54 -27.61 -14.64
N THR A 22 -0.33 -28.13 -14.49
CA THR A 22 0.94 -27.43 -14.56
C THR A 22 1.15 -26.92 -15.98
N THR A 23 0.93 -25.62 -16.21
CA THR A 23 0.96 -25.11 -17.58
C THR A 23 1.97 -23.98 -17.72
N ARG A 24 3.00 -24.18 -18.56
CA ARG A 24 3.92 -23.11 -18.98
C ARG A 24 3.19 -21.88 -19.54
N ARG A 25 1.95 -22.07 -20.01
CA ARG A 25 1.02 -21.00 -20.42
C ARG A 25 0.77 -19.94 -19.33
N ALA A 26 0.92 -20.27 -18.05
CA ALA A 26 0.80 -19.30 -16.96
C ALA A 26 1.80 -18.14 -17.12
N LEU A 27 2.97 -18.40 -17.73
CA LEU A 27 3.99 -17.39 -18.00
C LEU A 27 3.64 -16.46 -19.17
N TYR A 28 2.58 -16.70 -19.95
CA TYR A 28 2.16 -15.76 -20.98
C TYR A 28 1.52 -14.51 -20.40
N LEU A 29 0.87 -14.61 -19.23
CA LEU A 29 0.27 -13.46 -18.57
C LEU A 29 1.31 -12.38 -18.18
N PRO A 30 2.38 -12.69 -17.41
CA PRO A 30 3.40 -11.68 -17.13
C PRO A 30 4.11 -11.18 -18.40
N LEU A 31 4.21 -12.00 -19.45
CA LEU A 31 4.78 -11.54 -20.73
C LEU A 31 3.88 -10.48 -21.36
N ALA A 32 2.58 -10.77 -21.50
CA ALA A 32 1.60 -9.85 -22.06
C ALA A 32 1.52 -8.55 -21.25
N LEU A 33 1.57 -8.63 -19.92
CA LEU A 33 1.60 -7.45 -19.05
C LEU A 33 2.90 -6.65 -19.20
N THR A 34 4.06 -7.30 -19.35
CA THR A 34 5.34 -6.61 -19.59
C THR A 34 5.36 -5.92 -20.95
N LEU A 35 4.79 -6.56 -21.98
CA LEU A 35 4.56 -5.92 -23.28
C LEU A 35 3.56 -4.76 -23.14
N GLY A 36 2.53 -4.91 -22.31
CA GLY A 36 1.62 -3.82 -21.93
C GLY A 36 2.36 -2.62 -21.34
N LEU A 37 3.29 -2.86 -20.40
CA LEU A 37 4.14 -1.80 -19.84
C LEU A 37 5.01 -1.12 -20.90
N LEU A 38 5.57 -1.88 -21.85
CA LEU A 38 6.27 -1.32 -23.00
C LEU A 38 5.36 -0.48 -23.90
N THR A 39 4.13 -0.93 -24.17
CA THR A 39 3.17 -0.14 -24.97
C THR A 39 2.76 1.15 -24.26
N LEU A 40 2.58 1.13 -22.93
CA LEU A 40 2.34 2.36 -22.15
C LEU A 40 3.50 3.34 -22.26
N SER A 41 4.74 2.84 -22.42
CA SER A 41 5.90 3.71 -22.62
C SER A 41 5.80 4.54 -23.89
N LEU A 42 5.05 4.10 -24.92
CA LEU A 42 4.91 4.81 -26.19
C LEU A 42 3.93 5.99 -26.13
N LEU A 43 3.19 6.14 -25.03
CA LEU A 43 2.24 7.25 -24.87
C LEU A 43 2.99 8.59 -24.85
N PRO A 44 2.44 9.68 -25.45
CA PRO A 44 3.08 10.99 -25.48
C PRO A 44 3.48 11.48 -24.08
N ARG A 45 2.64 11.25 -23.08
CA ARG A 45 2.90 11.58 -21.66
C ARG A 45 4.23 11.02 -21.15
N VAL A 46 4.61 9.82 -21.59
CA VAL A 46 5.87 9.17 -21.19
C VAL A 46 7.02 9.61 -22.10
N GLN A 47 6.79 9.68 -23.41
CA GLN A 47 7.82 10.01 -24.40
C GLN A 47 8.32 11.46 -24.32
N VAL A 48 7.51 12.39 -23.79
CA VAL A 48 7.94 13.79 -23.58
C VAL A 48 9.13 13.90 -22.61
N ASN A 49 9.27 12.98 -21.66
CA ASN A 49 10.41 12.94 -20.74
C ASN A 49 11.28 11.70 -21.01
N LEU A 50 12.49 11.92 -21.50
CA LEU A 50 13.42 10.84 -21.86
C LEU A 50 13.78 9.95 -20.65
N ARG A 51 14.01 10.53 -19.46
CA ARG A 51 14.34 9.77 -18.25
C ARG A 51 13.16 8.92 -17.77
N LEU A 52 11.94 9.44 -17.91
CA LEU A 52 10.71 8.70 -17.65
C LEU A 52 10.58 7.51 -18.62
N ALA A 53 10.81 7.71 -19.92
CA ALA A 53 10.82 6.63 -20.89
C ALA A 53 11.88 5.55 -20.57
N TRP A 54 13.10 5.94 -20.22
CA TRP A 54 14.15 5.02 -19.75
C TRP A 54 13.74 4.25 -18.50
N SER A 55 12.99 4.86 -17.59
CA SER A 55 12.47 4.19 -16.40
C SER A 55 11.53 3.04 -16.77
N PHE A 56 10.66 3.24 -17.77
CA PHE A 56 9.75 2.20 -18.29
C PHE A 56 10.52 1.10 -19.02
N TRP A 57 11.46 1.46 -19.90
CA TRP A 57 12.25 0.50 -20.66
C TRP A 57 13.16 -0.33 -19.75
N GLY A 58 13.81 0.31 -18.77
CA GLY A 58 14.64 -0.36 -17.77
C GLY A 58 13.83 -1.34 -16.92
N ALA A 59 12.66 -0.92 -16.41
CA ALA A 59 11.77 -1.80 -15.65
C ALA A 59 11.29 -2.98 -16.52
N SER A 60 10.86 -2.72 -17.75
CA SER A 60 10.40 -3.76 -18.67
C SER A 60 11.52 -4.73 -19.03
N GLY A 61 12.73 -4.23 -19.31
CA GLY A 61 13.92 -5.05 -19.60
C GLY A 61 14.28 -5.95 -18.42
N ALA A 62 14.27 -5.42 -17.19
CA ALA A 62 14.51 -6.21 -15.98
C ALA A 62 13.46 -7.31 -15.79
N LEU A 63 12.17 -7.00 -16.01
CA LEU A 63 11.09 -7.98 -15.94
C LEU A 63 11.22 -9.07 -17.01
N LEU A 64 11.57 -8.72 -18.26
CA LEU A 64 11.79 -9.68 -19.34
C LEU A 64 12.99 -10.59 -19.06
N ILE A 65 14.09 -10.04 -18.53
CA ILE A 65 15.27 -10.82 -18.13
C ILE A 65 14.87 -11.82 -17.03
N TRP A 66 14.20 -11.35 -15.97
CA TRP A 66 13.76 -12.22 -14.88
C TRP A 66 12.81 -13.32 -15.40
N GLN A 67 11.83 -12.95 -16.21
CA GLN A 67 10.91 -13.90 -16.80
C GLN A 67 11.61 -14.95 -17.68
N THR A 68 12.61 -14.54 -18.46
CA THR A 68 13.42 -15.44 -19.28
C THR A 68 14.20 -16.42 -18.41
N VAL A 69 14.86 -15.93 -17.35
CA VAL A 69 15.57 -16.78 -16.38
C VAL A 69 14.61 -17.76 -15.71
N LEU A 70 13.43 -17.32 -15.29
CA LEU A 70 12.41 -18.17 -14.68
C LEU A 70 11.92 -19.24 -15.66
N PHE A 71 11.67 -18.87 -16.92
CA PHE A 71 11.27 -19.80 -17.96
C PHE A 71 12.34 -20.86 -18.24
N LEU A 72 13.62 -20.47 -18.33
CA LEU A 72 14.74 -21.40 -18.50
C LEU A 72 14.87 -22.36 -17.32
N ARG A 73 14.76 -21.88 -16.08
CA ARG A 73 14.76 -22.74 -14.87
C ARG A 73 13.61 -23.75 -14.87
N LEU A 74 12.47 -23.37 -15.41
CA LEU A 74 11.28 -24.23 -15.50
C LEU A 74 11.30 -25.19 -16.71
N ARG A 75 12.27 -25.07 -17.63
CA ARG A 75 12.40 -26.01 -18.75
C ARG A 75 12.73 -27.43 -18.30
N GLY A 76 13.50 -27.58 -17.21
CA GLY A 76 13.90 -28.88 -16.65
C GLY A 76 13.13 -29.32 -15.39
N ALA A 77 12.19 -28.51 -14.89
CA ALA A 77 11.41 -28.83 -13.70
C ALA A 77 10.15 -29.64 -14.06
N SER A 78 9.85 -30.69 -13.29
CA SER A 78 8.61 -31.48 -13.39
C SER A 78 7.39 -30.75 -12.84
N VAL A 79 7.60 -29.65 -12.10
CA VAL A 79 6.54 -28.91 -11.42
C VAL A 79 6.27 -27.59 -12.14
N GLY A 80 5.04 -27.43 -12.63
CA GLY A 80 4.61 -26.20 -13.31
C GLY A 80 4.02 -25.16 -12.37
N ARG A 81 3.75 -23.98 -12.94
CA ARG A 81 3.17 -22.85 -12.23
C ARG A 81 1.67 -22.79 -12.47
N SER A 82 0.92 -22.49 -11.41
CA SER A 82 -0.54 -22.37 -11.45
C SER A 82 -0.98 -20.96 -11.07
N LEU A 83 -2.15 -20.59 -11.59
CA LEU A 83 -2.80 -19.32 -11.32
C LEU A 83 -4.19 -19.62 -10.76
N GLU A 84 -4.49 -19.03 -9.61
CA GLU A 84 -5.79 -19.12 -8.96
C GLU A 84 -6.36 -17.71 -8.83
N SER A 85 -7.64 -17.52 -9.17
CA SER A 85 -8.30 -16.24 -8.94
C SER A 85 -8.96 -16.23 -7.57
N VAL A 86 -8.62 -15.24 -6.74
CA VAL A 86 -9.27 -15.02 -5.43
C VAL A 86 -9.56 -13.54 -5.23
N LEU A 87 -10.85 -13.22 -5.12
CA LEU A 87 -11.32 -11.89 -4.79
C LEU A 87 -11.52 -11.78 -3.28
N ARG A 88 -10.78 -10.88 -2.63
CA ARG A 88 -10.89 -10.62 -1.19
C ARG A 88 -11.54 -9.26 -0.95
N PRO A 89 -12.61 -9.17 -0.11
CA PRO A 89 -13.25 -7.90 0.26
C PRO A 89 -12.30 -6.80 0.69
N GLN A 90 -11.34 -7.15 1.54
CA GLN A 90 -10.30 -6.24 2.02
C GLN A 90 -9.50 -5.54 0.91
N HIS A 91 -9.32 -6.17 -0.25
CA HIS A 91 -8.54 -5.57 -1.32
C HIS A 91 -9.38 -4.66 -2.22
N TYR A 92 -10.56 -5.12 -2.66
CA TYR A 92 -11.35 -4.31 -3.60
C TYR A 92 -12.07 -3.16 -2.92
N VAL A 93 -12.57 -3.32 -1.69
CA VAL A 93 -13.22 -2.21 -0.95
C VAL A 93 -12.20 -1.11 -0.70
N GLN A 94 -10.98 -1.46 -0.27
CA GLN A 94 -9.93 -0.47 -0.03
C GLN A 94 -9.48 0.22 -1.33
N ALA A 95 -9.35 -0.54 -2.43
CA ALA A 95 -9.05 0.04 -3.74
C ALA A 95 -10.14 1.03 -4.19
N MET A 96 -11.43 0.68 -4.03
CA MET A 96 -12.55 1.56 -4.39
C MET A 96 -12.54 2.85 -3.56
N VAL A 97 -12.31 2.75 -2.26
CA VAL A 97 -12.21 3.92 -1.38
C VAL A 97 -11.04 4.82 -1.78
N GLN A 98 -9.87 4.26 -2.08
CA GLN A 98 -8.72 5.05 -2.52
C GLN A 98 -8.93 5.68 -3.91
N VAL A 99 -9.59 4.98 -4.84
CA VAL A 99 -10.01 5.57 -6.12
C VAL A 99 -10.96 6.74 -5.89
N ALA A 100 -11.89 6.63 -4.93
CA ALA A 100 -12.76 7.74 -4.57
C ALA A 100 -11.97 8.94 -4.01
N VAL A 101 -10.89 8.72 -3.25
CA VAL A 101 -9.97 9.79 -2.84
C VAL A 101 -9.27 10.41 -4.04
N PHE A 102 -8.66 9.60 -4.92
CA PHE A 102 -8.00 10.11 -6.13
C PHE A 102 -8.94 10.90 -7.03
N ALA A 103 -10.17 10.43 -7.23
CA ALA A 103 -11.16 11.10 -8.07
C ALA A 103 -11.57 12.46 -7.49
N TYR A 104 -11.84 12.51 -6.17
CA TYR A 104 -12.28 13.75 -5.52
C TYR A 104 -11.16 14.76 -5.43
N TRP A 105 -10.02 14.38 -4.84
CA TRP A 105 -8.86 15.27 -4.72
C TRP A 105 -8.28 15.65 -6.09
N GLY A 106 -8.21 14.70 -7.04
CA GLY A 106 -7.73 14.96 -8.40
C GLY A 106 -8.58 15.98 -9.17
N TRP A 107 -9.87 16.11 -8.85
CA TRP A 107 -10.72 17.16 -9.40
C TRP A 107 -10.20 18.57 -9.04
N TYR A 108 -9.63 18.74 -7.85
CA TYR A 108 -9.09 20.00 -7.33
C TYR A 108 -7.58 20.14 -7.53
N TRP A 109 -6.87 19.04 -7.78
CA TRP A 109 -5.43 19.04 -8.07
C TRP A 109 -5.13 18.24 -9.33
N ARG A 110 -5.05 18.96 -10.46
CA ARG A 110 -4.91 18.40 -11.81
C ARG A 110 -3.73 17.43 -12.03
N PRO A 111 -2.55 17.56 -11.37
CA PRO A 111 -1.45 16.62 -11.54
C PRO A 111 -1.83 15.14 -11.33
N VAL A 112 -2.91 14.85 -10.57
CA VAL A 112 -3.43 13.48 -10.42
C VAL A 112 -3.85 12.87 -11.77
N TYR A 113 -4.44 13.65 -12.68
CA TYR A 113 -4.81 13.18 -14.02
C TYR A 113 -3.58 12.89 -14.89
N ASP A 114 -2.59 13.79 -14.85
CA ASP A 114 -1.33 13.60 -15.58
C ASP A 114 -0.56 12.39 -15.08
N PHE A 115 -0.78 12.02 -13.82
CA PHE A 115 -0.18 10.86 -13.16
C PHE A 115 -0.97 9.56 -13.41
N ALA A 116 -2.20 9.59 -13.95
CA ALA A 116 -3.05 8.42 -14.09
C ALA A 116 -2.41 7.30 -14.96
N VAL A 117 -1.72 7.69 -16.05
CA VAL A 117 -0.96 6.75 -16.90
C VAL A 117 0.19 6.11 -16.13
N LEU A 118 0.87 6.89 -15.29
CA LEU A 118 1.97 6.41 -14.45
C LEU A 118 1.46 5.48 -13.35
N LEU A 119 0.30 5.76 -12.78
CA LEU A 119 -0.36 4.89 -11.80
C LEU A 119 -0.77 3.55 -12.43
N ALA A 120 -1.30 3.57 -13.67
CA ALA A 120 -1.60 2.35 -14.42
C ALA A 120 -0.33 1.53 -14.70
N ALA A 121 0.77 2.18 -15.10
CA ALA A 121 2.05 1.52 -15.30
C ALA A 121 2.58 0.86 -14.02
N GLN A 122 2.43 1.53 -12.87
CA GLN A 122 2.79 0.97 -11.56
C GLN A 122 1.96 -0.28 -11.21
N LEU A 123 0.65 -0.29 -11.50
CA LEU A 123 -0.20 -1.47 -11.31
C LEU A 123 0.24 -2.63 -12.19
N VAL A 124 0.49 -2.38 -13.48
CA VAL A 124 0.98 -3.40 -14.42
C VAL A 124 2.31 -3.98 -13.93
N PHE A 125 3.26 -3.11 -13.59
CA PHE A 125 4.55 -3.52 -13.03
C PHE A 125 4.39 -4.37 -11.77
N ALA A 126 3.53 -3.93 -10.84
CA ALA A 126 3.27 -4.63 -9.58
C ALA A 126 2.73 -6.05 -9.81
N TYR A 127 1.80 -6.23 -10.74
CA TYR A 127 1.29 -7.55 -11.10
C TYR A 127 2.38 -8.45 -11.67
N VAL A 128 3.18 -7.96 -12.63
CA VAL A 128 4.27 -8.76 -13.20
C VAL A 128 5.30 -9.12 -12.13
N PHE A 129 5.74 -8.13 -11.35
CA PHE A 129 6.73 -8.32 -10.30
C PHE A 129 6.25 -9.33 -9.25
N ASP A 130 5.02 -9.21 -8.75
CA ASP A 130 4.42 -10.12 -7.76
C ASP A 130 4.27 -11.55 -8.31
N MET A 131 3.86 -11.70 -9.59
CA MET A 131 3.80 -13.00 -10.26
C MET A 131 5.19 -13.65 -10.38
N LEU A 132 6.18 -12.93 -10.89
CA LEU A 132 7.54 -13.45 -11.08
C LEU A 132 8.20 -13.77 -9.74
N LEU A 133 8.02 -12.92 -8.74
CA LEU A 133 8.54 -13.12 -7.39
C LEU A 133 7.90 -14.35 -6.74
N THR A 134 6.57 -14.46 -6.80
CA THR A 134 5.86 -15.62 -6.25
C THR A 134 6.26 -16.89 -6.97
N TRP A 135 6.28 -16.91 -8.31
CA TRP A 135 6.65 -18.11 -9.06
C TRP A 135 8.14 -18.47 -8.98
N SER A 136 9.01 -17.53 -8.61
CA SER A 136 10.40 -17.86 -8.28
C SER A 136 10.52 -18.65 -6.98
N ARG A 137 9.52 -18.58 -6.09
CA ARG A 137 9.55 -19.20 -4.75
C ARG A 137 8.50 -20.28 -4.52
N ARG A 138 7.35 -20.20 -5.20
CA ARG A 138 6.13 -20.99 -4.94
C ARG A 138 5.47 -21.38 -6.25
N GLU A 139 4.71 -22.44 -6.25
CA GLU A 139 4.08 -22.96 -7.47
C GLU A 139 2.80 -22.23 -7.83
N LYS A 140 2.08 -21.72 -6.83
CA LYS A 140 0.75 -21.13 -6.96
C LYS A 140 0.80 -19.63 -6.78
N TYR A 141 0.34 -18.89 -7.79
CA TYR A 141 0.07 -17.46 -7.70
C TYR A 141 -1.43 -17.22 -7.54
N VAL A 142 -1.80 -16.30 -6.65
CA VAL A 142 -3.18 -15.91 -6.40
C VAL A 142 -3.43 -14.55 -7.05
N LEU A 143 -4.09 -14.57 -8.21
CA LEU A 143 -4.53 -13.38 -8.91
C LEU A 143 -5.75 -12.76 -8.22
N GLY A 144 -5.65 -11.49 -7.85
CA GLY A 144 -6.73 -10.73 -7.26
C GLY A 144 -6.37 -9.26 -7.11
N PHE A 145 -7.16 -8.51 -6.34
CA PHE A 145 -6.98 -7.06 -6.14
C PHE A 145 -5.82 -6.67 -5.21
N GLY A 146 -4.97 -7.61 -4.78
CA GLY A 146 -3.92 -7.36 -3.79
C GLY A 146 -2.97 -6.20 -4.13
N PRO A 147 -2.49 -6.08 -5.39
CA PRO A 147 -1.63 -4.95 -5.78
C PRO A 147 -2.30 -3.57 -5.71
N PHE A 148 -3.61 -3.48 -5.93
CA PHE A 148 -4.31 -2.20 -6.01
C PHE A 148 -4.17 -1.35 -4.74
N PRO A 149 -4.55 -1.84 -3.54
CA PRO A 149 -4.37 -1.08 -2.31
C PRO A 149 -2.93 -0.67 -2.01
N ILE A 150 -1.96 -1.51 -2.37
CA ILE A 150 -0.54 -1.23 -2.14
C ILE A 150 -0.11 -0.05 -3.02
N ILE A 151 -0.39 -0.11 -4.32
CA ILE A 151 -0.01 0.94 -5.27
C ILE A 151 -0.75 2.24 -4.96
N PHE A 152 -2.06 2.19 -4.75
CA PHE A 152 -2.84 3.38 -4.43
C PHE A 152 -2.42 4.00 -3.10
N SER A 153 -2.14 3.19 -2.07
CA SER A 153 -1.61 3.68 -0.80
C SER A 153 -0.29 4.42 -0.98
N ILE A 154 0.70 3.82 -1.66
CA ILE A 154 1.98 4.47 -1.96
C ILE A 154 1.75 5.84 -2.60
N ASN A 155 0.94 5.88 -3.67
CA ASN A 155 0.72 7.09 -4.46
C ASN A 155 -0.19 8.13 -3.79
N LEU A 156 -0.94 7.79 -2.74
CA LEU A 156 -1.67 8.77 -1.94
C LEU A 156 -0.76 9.54 -0.96
N PHE A 157 0.48 9.09 -0.77
CA PHE A 157 1.41 9.70 0.18
C PHE A 157 2.71 10.18 -0.46
N LEU A 158 3.23 9.45 -1.45
CA LEU A 158 4.51 9.76 -2.05
C LEU A 158 4.59 9.19 -3.46
N TRP A 159 4.85 10.06 -4.43
CA TRP A 159 5.35 9.64 -5.73
C TRP A 159 6.56 10.48 -6.17
N PHE A 160 7.45 9.83 -6.91
CA PHE A 160 8.62 10.47 -7.51
C PHE A 160 8.24 11.36 -8.69
N ARG A 161 9.01 12.42 -8.92
CA ARG A 161 8.94 13.24 -10.14
C ARG A 161 9.38 12.42 -11.35
N ASP A 162 8.93 12.82 -12.53
CA ASP A 162 9.14 12.10 -13.79
C ASP A 162 10.61 11.71 -14.05
N ASP A 163 11.56 12.61 -13.74
CA ASP A 163 13.00 12.37 -13.95
C ASP A 163 13.57 11.24 -13.07
N TRP A 164 12.88 10.92 -11.98
CA TRP A 164 13.30 9.98 -10.94
C TRP A 164 12.33 8.80 -10.83
N PHE A 165 11.45 8.62 -11.81
CA PHE A 165 10.36 7.66 -11.75
C PHE A 165 10.81 6.20 -11.67
N TYR A 166 12.05 5.88 -12.06
CA TYR A 166 12.64 4.56 -11.81
C TYR A 166 12.69 4.20 -10.31
N LEU A 167 12.82 5.20 -9.42
CA LEU A 167 12.73 5.01 -7.97
C LEU A 167 11.31 4.64 -7.53
N GLN A 168 10.28 5.04 -8.28
CA GLN A 168 8.90 4.60 -8.04
C GLN A 168 8.76 3.09 -8.23
N PHE A 169 9.27 2.55 -9.34
CA PHE A 169 9.28 1.10 -9.58
C PHE A 169 10.13 0.37 -8.53
N LEU A 170 11.26 0.93 -8.12
CA LEU A 170 12.08 0.37 -7.05
C LEU A 170 11.34 0.35 -5.70
N MET A 171 10.66 1.44 -5.34
CA MET A 171 9.87 1.52 -4.11
C MET A 171 8.76 0.47 -4.08
N ILE A 172 8.05 0.28 -5.20
CA ILE A 172 7.07 -0.79 -5.35
C ILE A 172 7.72 -2.15 -5.18
N ALA A 173 8.82 -2.41 -5.88
CA ALA A 173 9.55 -3.68 -5.79
C ALA A 173 9.93 -3.99 -4.34
N VAL A 174 10.48 -3.01 -3.61
CA VAL A 174 10.80 -3.14 -2.18
C VAL A 174 9.57 -3.48 -1.34
N GLY A 175 8.41 -2.86 -1.59
CA GLY A 175 7.17 -3.19 -0.89
C GLY A 175 6.75 -4.66 -1.08
N PHE A 176 6.81 -5.17 -2.32
CA PHE A 176 6.51 -6.58 -2.61
C PHE A 176 7.58 -7.55 -2.07
N LEU A 177 8.85 -7.16 -2.10
CA LEU A 177 9.93 -7.93 -1.46
C LEU A 177 9.70 -8.02 0.06
N GLY A 178 9.40 -6.90 0.72
CA GLY A 178 9.07 -6.86 2.14
C GLY A 178 7.91 -7.80 2.48
N LYS A 179 6.82 -7.74 1.72
CA LYS A 179 5.66 -8.65 1.84
C LYS A 179 6.02 -10.13 1.68
N GLU A 180 6.96 -10.47 0.80
CA GLU A 180 7.28 -11.86 0.48
C GLU A 180 8.37 -12.44 1.40
N PHE A 181 9.34 -11.63 1.83
CA PHE A 181 10.50 -12.07 2.62
C PHE A 181 10.35 -11.79 4.11
N VAL A 182 9.72 -10.69 4.52
CA VAL A 182 9.54 -10.33 5.93
C VAL A 182 8.21 -10.88 6.43
N ARG A 183 8.27 -12.10 6.97
CA ARG A 183 7.09 -12.84 7.42
C ARG A 183 7.34 -13.49 8.77
N TRP A 184 6.25 -13.71 9.49
CA TRP A 184 6.24 -14.45 10.75
C TRP A 184 5.14 -15.50 10.79
N HIS A 185 5.29 -16.43 11.71
CA HIS A 185 4.28 -17.44 11.97
C HIS A 185 3.29 -16.92 13.02
N ARG A 186 2.08 -16.59 12.59
CA ARG A 186 1.01 -16.10 13.44
C ARG A 186 -0.16 -17.06 13.35
N GLU A 187 -0.51 -17.70 14.48
CA GLU A 187 -1.67 -18.60 14.61
C GLU A 187 -1.72 -19.70 13.53
N GLY A 188 -0.62 -20.44 13.34
CA GLY A 188 -0.58 -21.53 12.36
C GLY A 188 -0.41 -21.08 10.91
N ARG A 189 -0.34 -19.77 10.62
CA ARG A 189 -0.22 -19.21 9.27
C ARG A 189 1.02 -18.35 9.13
N ASN A 190 1.69 -18.47 7.98
CA ASN A 190 2.81 -17.60 7.62
C ASN A 190 2.29 -16.32 6.95
N VAL A 191 2.38 -15.19 7.64
CA VAL A 191 1.83 -13.89 7.20
C VAL A 191 2.93 -12.82 7.18
N HIS A 192 2.78 -11.78 6.36
CA HIS A 192 3.70 -10.63 6.39
C HIS A 192 3.53 -9.84 7.69
N ILE A 193 4.64 -9.26 8.17
CA ILE A 193 4.65 -8.45 9.40
C ILE A 193 4.18 -7.03 9.07
N PHE A 194 4.89 -6.37 8.15
CA PHE A 194 4.66 -4.97 7.81
C PHE A 194 3.58 -4.79 6.74
N ASN A 195 2.81 -3.70 6.83
CA ASN A 195 2.01 -3.25 5.70
C ASN A 195 2.96 -2.96 4.52
N PRO A 196 2.81 -3.64 3.36
CA PRO A 196 3.77 -3.52 2.25
C PRO A 196 3.96 -2.09 1.75
N SER A 197 2.88 -1.29 1.71
CA SER A 197 2.95 0.11 1.29
C SER A 197 3.64 0.97 2.34
N ALA A 198 3.29 0.81 3.61
CA ALA A 198 3.88 1.55 4.71
C ALA A 198 5.38 1.25 4.87
N PHE A 199 5.78 -0.02 4.73
CA PHE A 199 7.18 -0.43 4.78
C PHE A 199 8.01 0.27 3.70
N ALA A 200 7.54 0.24 2.45
CA ALA A 200 8.21 0.90 1.33
C ALA A 200 8.27 2.42 1.53
N LEU A 201 7.15 3.04 1.91
CA LEU A 201 7.05 4.47 2.19
C LEU A 201 8.00 4.89 3.31
N GLY A 202 8.01 4.18 4.44
CA GLY A 202 8.87 4.50 5.58
C GLY A 202 10.35 4.38 5.25
N LEU A 203 10.76 3.31 4.55
CA LEU A 203 12.15 3.14 4.13
C LEU A 203 12.59 4.25 3.17
N PHE A 204 11.80 4.52 2.13
CA PHE A 204 12.13 5.57 1.16
C PHE A 204 12.09 6.95 1.80
N SER A 205 11.17 7.21 2.73
CA SER A 205 11.13 8.45 3.52
C SER A 205 12.44 8.65 4.29
N LEU A 206 12.93 7.61 4.98
CA LEU A 206 14.20 7.68 5.71
C LEU A 206 15.38 7.99 4.78
N VAL A 207 15.44 7.34 3.61
CA VAL A 207 16.49 7.59 2.61
C VAL A 207 16.41 9.03 2.07
N LEU A 208 15.21 9.52 1.74
CA LEU A 208 15.00 10.87 1.23
C LEU A 208 15.35 11.96 2.27
N ILE A 209 15.05 11.72 3.54
CA ILE A 209 15.41 12.61 4.65
C ILE A 209 16.92 12.63 4.83
N THR A 210 17.54 11.46 5.00
CA THR A 210 18.98 11.34 5.31
C THR A 210 19.89 11.82 4.18
N THR A 211 19.43 11.75 2.92
CA THR A 211 20.17 12.26 1.75
C THR A 211 19.81 13.69 1.37
N GLY A 212 18.82 14.32 2.01
CA GLY A 212 18.35 15.66 1.65
C GLY A 212 17.67 15.75 0.27
N THR A 213 17.15 14.64 -0.25
CA THR A 213 16.63 14.53 -1.63
C THR A 213 15.10 14.53 -1.72
N THR A 214 14.40 15.09 -0.73
CA THR A 214 12.92 15.13 -0.74
C THR A 214 12.34 15.84 -1.98
N HIS A 215 13.05 16.81 -2.54
CA HIS A 215 12.67 17.55 -3.75
C HIS A 215 12.54 16.65 -5.01
N LEU A 216 13.05 15.42 -4.98
CA LEU A 216 12.86 14.42 -6.04
C LEU A 216 11.41 13.90 -6.11
N THR A 217 10.59 14.22 -5.12
CA THR A 217 9.22 13.74 -4.98
C THR A 217 8.22 14.88 -5.04
N TRP A 218 6.94 14.50 -5.11
CA TRP A 218 5.81 15.40 -4.90
C TRP A 218 5.24 15.26 -3.48
N GLY A 219 5.93 14.60 -2.53
CA GLY A 219 5.35 14.27 -1.22
C GLY A 219 4.83 15.49 -0.45
N GLN A 220 5.57 16.60 -0.49
CA GLN A 220 5.15 17.86 0.12
C GLN A 220 3.89 18.42 -0.54
N ASP A 221 3.85 18.46 -1.87
CA ASP A 221 2.70 18.94 -2.65
C ASP A 221 1.47 18.06 -2.44
N ILE A 222 1.65 16.74 -2.38
CA ILE A 222 0.57 15.79 -2.09
C ILE A 222 -0.02 16.09 -0.72
N ALA A 223 0.83 16.26 0.30
CA ALA A 223 0.39 16.50 1.66
C ALA A 223 -0.35 17.83 1.81
N SER A 224 0.12 18.89 1.14
CA SER A 224 -0.47 20.24 1.25
C SER A 224 -1.71 20.42 0.37
N THR A 225 -1.80 19.76 -0.78
CA THR A 225 -2.90 20.00 -1.75
C THR A 225 -4.17 19.21 -1.45
N LEU A 226 -4.14 18.24 -0.52
CA LEU A 226 -5.35 17.54 -0.07
C LEU A 226 -6.40 18.51 0.49
N THR A 227 -5.97 19.60 1.12
CA THR A 227 -6.86 20.63 1.69
C THR A 227 -7.51 21.54 0.64
N LEU A 228 -7.04 21.50 -0.62
CA LEU A 228 -7.69 22.24 -1.73
C LEU A 228 -9.09 21.70 -2.03
N ALA A 229 -9.34 20.43 -1.74
CA ALA A 229 -10.65 19.83 -1.91
C ALA A 229 -11.60 20.30 -0.78
N PRO A 230 -12.73 20.94 -1.09
CA PRO A 230 -13.70 21.38 -0.09
C PRO A 230 -14.15 20.20 0.77
N LEU A 231 -14.36 20.43 2.07
CA LEU A 231 -14.87 19.39 2.98
C LEU A 231 -14.04 18.08 2.97
N ILE A 232 -12.75 18.13 2.66
CA ILE A 232 -11.91 16.92 2.54
C ILE A 232 -11.95 16.06 3.81
N TYR A 233 -11.98 16.67 5.00
CA TYR A 233 -12.09 15.93 6.26
C TYR A 233 -13.38 15.12 6.36
N LEU A 234 -14.52 15.70 6.02
CA LEU A 234 -15.80 15.00 6.00
C LEU A 234 -15.76 13.88 4.96
N TYR A 235 -15.23 14.15 3.77
CA TYR A 235 -15.12 13.16 2.70
C TYR A 235 -14.25 11.96 3.11
N LEU A 236 -13.05 12.22 3.65
CA LEU A 236 -12.15 11.19 4.16
C LEU A 236 -12.76 10.42 5.33
N PHE A 237 -13.51 11.09 6.20
CA PHE A 237 -14.20 10.45 7.31
C PHE A 237 -15.30 9.50 6.82
N LEU A 238 -16.16 9.94 5.87
CA LEU A 238 -17.22 9.11 5.29
C LEU A 238 -16.65 7.88 4.59
N LEU A 239 -15.57 8.05 3.82
CA LEU A 239 -14.84 6.95 3.21
C LEU A 239 -14.20 6.03 4.27
N GLY A 240 -13.65 6.63 5.31
CA GLY A 240 -13.14 5.95 6.48
C GLY A 240 -14.17 5.07 7.17
N LEU A 241 -15.41 5.55 7.32
CA LEU A 241 -16.52 4.78 7.92
C LEU A 241 -16.80 3.48 7.16
N VAL A 242 -16.68 3.49 5.82
CA VAL A 242 -16.81 2.28 5.00
C VAL A 242 -15.74 1.26 5.40
N VAL A 243 -14.47 1.67 5.43
CA VAL A 243 -13.35 0.80 5.81
C VAL A 243 -13.47 0.33 7.27
N MET A 244 -13.89 1.22 8.17
CA MET A 244 -14.16 0.91 9.58
C MET A 244 -15.24 -0.14 9.76
N TYR A 245 -16.33 -0.01 9.01
CA TYR A 245 -17.44 -0.96 9.04
C TYR A 245 -17.00 -2.35 8.55
N PHE A 246 -16.36 -2.43 7.39
CA PHE A 246 -16.00 -3.72 6.79
C PHE A 246 -14.87 -4.45 7.53
N PHE A 247 -13.97 -3.74 8.21
CA PHE A 247 -12.77 -4.36 8.80
C PHE A 247 -12.62 -4.18 10.32
N SER A 248 -13.61 -3.60 10.99
CA SER A 248 -13.64 -3.43 12.46
C SER A 248 -12.40 -2.71 13.02
N ILE A 249 -11.92 -1.68 12.33
CA ILE A 249 -10.72 -0.90 12.66
C ILE A 249 -11.05 0.41 13.40
N THR A 250 -12.32 0.65 13.75
CA THR A 250 -12.80 1.88 14.42
C THR A 250 -11.99 2.23 15.66
N LEU A 251 -11.62 1.24 16.48
CA LEU A 251 -10.83 1.46 17.68
C LEU A 251 -9.43 2.00 17.39
N ILE A 252 -8.83 1.62 16.25
CA ILE A 252 -7.51 2.09 15.83
C ILE A 252 -7.59 3.56 15.41
N ALA A 253 -8.50 3.85 14.48
CA ALA A 253 -8.72 5.21 13.99
C ALA A 253 -9.16 6.15 15.11
N GLY A 254 -10.13 5.72 15.93
CA GLY A 254 -10.67 6.50 17.04
C GLY A 254 -9.63 6.82 18.11
N SER A 255 -8.85 5.83 18.59
CA SER A 255 -7.84 6.11 19.62
C SER A 255 -6.68 6.95 19.10
N ALA A 256 -6.28 6.77 17.83
CA ALA A 256 -5.29 7.64 17.19
C ALA A 256 -5.76 9.10 17.12
N ALA A 257 -7.01 9.34 16.72
CA ALA A 257 -7.57 10.67 16.63
C ALA A 257 -7.69 11.34 18.00
N VAL A 258 -8.16 10.59 19.01
CA VAL A 258 -8.25 11.08 20.40
C VAL A 258 -6.88 11.47 20.93
N VAL A 259 -5.85 10.63 20.75
CA VAL A 259 -4.50 10.94 21.23
C VAL A 259 -3.93 12.17 20.51
N LEU A 260 -4.05 12.27 19.19
CA LEU A 260 -3.59 13.45 18.44
C LEU A 260 -4.28 14.72 18.93
N PHE A 261 -5.60 14.69 19.09
CA PHE A 261 -6.37 15.84 19.56
C PHE A 261 -5.99 16.25 20.98
N VAL A 262 -5.89 15.30 21.91
CA VAL A 262 -5.51 15.56 23.31
C VAL A 262 -4.09 16.12 23.40
N LEU A 263 -3.13 15.55 22.67
CA LEU A 263 -1.74 16.04 22.68
C LEU A 263 -1.62 17.43 22.04
N SER A 264 -2.33 17.68 20.93
CA SER A 264 -2.40 19.01 20.30
C SER A 264 -2.99 20.05 21.25
N ALA A 265 -4.12 19.72 21.89
CA ALA A 265 -4.78 20.60 22.84
C ALA A 265 -3.92 20.87 24.09
N LEU A 266 -3.25 19.85 24.62
CA LEU A 266 -2.31 20.00 25.72
C LEU A 266 -1.16 20.94 25.33
N TYR A 267 -0.56 20.74 24.17
CA TYR A 267 0.52 21.61 23.68
C TYR A 267 0.06 23.06 23.53
N ALA A 268 -1.11 23.29 22.93
CA ALA A 268 -1.69 24.61 22.78
C ALA A 268 -1.98 25.27 24.14
N SER A 269 -2.46 24.50 25.12
CA SER A 269 -2.71 25.00 26.48
C SER A 269 -1.43 25.40 27.22
N LEU A 270 -0.32 24.72 26.94
CA LEU A 270 0.97 24.97 27.60
C LEU A 270 1.78 26.08 26.93
N THR A 271 1.65 26.25 25.62
CA THR A 271 2.50 27.15 24.81
C THR A 271 1.78 28.38 24.28
N GLY A 272 0.44 28.35 24.25
CA GLY A 272 -0.38 29.41 23.65
C GLY A 272 -0.42 29.40 22.12
N VAL A 273 0.20 28.41 21.45
CA VAL A 273 0.22 28.30 19.98
C VAL A 273 -0.28 26.93 19.49
N PRO A 274 -0.97 26.84 18.34
CA PRO A 274 -1.36 25.57 17.75
C PRO A 274 -0.15 24.68 17.45
N TYR A 275 -0.29 23.36 17.70
CA TYR A 275 0.79 22.42 17.42
C TYR A 275 1.01 22.20 15.92
N PHE A 276 -0.08 21.97 15.21
CA PHE A 276 -0.10 21.88 13.75
C PHE A 276 -0.56 23.21 13.17
N LEU A 277 0.08 23.64 12.08
CA LEU A 277 -0.16 24.97 11.50
C LEU A 277 -1.54 25.12 10.86
N ASP A 278 -2.04 24.06 10.19
CA ASP A 278 -3.24 24.17 9.36
C ASP A 278 -4.53 23.72 10.06
N SER A 279 -4.43 22.77 11.01
CA SER A 279 -5.58 22.14 11.69
C SER A 279 -5.10 21.20 12.80
N ASP A 280 -5.95 20.86 13.78
CA ASP A 280 -5.61 19.93 14.87
C ASP A 280 -5.15 18.54 14.40
N ILE A 281 -5.58 18.11 13.20
CA ILE A 281 -5.05 16.92 12.53
C ILE A 281 -4.88 17.27 11.04
N PRO A 282 -3.65 17.38 10.51
CA PRO A 282 -3.43 17.66 9.09
C PRO A 282 -4.14 16.66 8.18
N ALA A 283 -4.72 17.12 7.06
CA ALA A 283 -5.51 16.27 6.16
C ALA A 283 -4.77 15.00 5.70
N ALA A 284 -3.46 15.09 5.47
CA ALA A 284 -2.64 13.96 5.10
C ALA A 284 -2.44 12.95 6.24
N VAL A 285 -2.36 13.41 7.50
CA VAL A 285 -2.35 12.53 8.69
C VAL A 285 -3.72 11.88 8.85
N PHE A 286 -4.79 12.64 8.66
CA PHE A 286 -6.16 12.15 8.71
C PHE A 286 -6.42 11.07 7.66
N LEU A 287 -5.90 11.24 6.43
CA LEU A 287 -5.90 10.21 5.39
C LEU A 287 -5.15 8.94 5.84
N GLY A 288 -3.97 9.09 6.44
CA GLY A 288 -3.17 7.97 6.98
C GLY A 288 -3.91 7.16 8.04
N LEU A 289 -4.58 7.87 8.95
CA LEU A 289 -5.36 7.28 10.04
C LEU A 289 -6.54 6.44 9.52
N HIS A 290 -7.12 6.79 8.38
CA HIS A 290 -8.26 6.09 7.79
C HIS A 290 -7.86 4.99 6.80
N LEU A 291 -6.80 5.18 6.00
CA LEU A 291 -6.50 4.34 4.84
C LEU A 291 -5.10 3.72 4.81
N LEU A 292 -4.15 4.15 5.66
CA LEU A 292 -2.78 3.62 5.70
C LEU A 292 -2.58 2.63 6.85
N ILE A 293 -2.92 3.02 8.08
CA ILE A 293 -2.70 2.20 9.29
C ILE A 293 -3.69 1.05 9.45
N THR A 294 -4.68 1.01 8.57
CA THR A 294 -5.92 0.28 8.72
C THR A 294 -5.93 -1.05 7.98
N ASP A 295 -4.77 -1.50 7.49
CA ASP A 295 -4.64 -2.81 6.86
C ASP A 295 -5.05 -3.92 7.86
N PRO A 296 -6.14 -4.65 7.59
CA PRO A 296 -6.66 -5.70 8.50
C PRO A 296 -5.69 -6.87 8.64
N SER A 297 -4.76 -7.03 7.69
CA SER A 297 -3.81 -8.13 7.69
C SER A 297 -2.66 -7.92 8.68
N THR A 298 -2.33 -6.67 8.99
CA THR A 298 -1.18 -6.31 9.84
C THR A 298 -1.59 -5.67 11.16
N SER A 299 -2.83 -5.21 11.29
CA SER A 299 -3.33 -4.61 12.53
C SER A 299 -3.62 -5.65 13.63
N PRO A 300 -3.62 -5.23 14.91
CA PRO A 300 -4.01 -6.10 16.02
C PRO A 300 -5.48 -6.55 15.92
N ARG A 301 -5.77 -7.77 16.39
CA ARG A 301 -7.12 -8.34 16.32
C ARG A 301 -7.95 -8.08 17.58
N THR A 302 -7.31 -7.98 18.74
CA THR A 302 -7.98 -7.80 20.03
C THR A 302 -8.36 -6.33 20.23
N PRO A 303 -9.49 -6.03 20.89
CA PRO A 303 -9.86 -4.65 21.19
C PRO A 303 -8.79 -3.85 21.95
N PRO A 304 -8.14 -4.38 23.01
CA PRO A 304 -7.04 -3.68 23.68
C PRO A 304 -5.84 -3.43 22.76
N GLY A 305 -5.49 -4.41 21.92
CA GLY A 305 -4.41 -4.24 20.94
C GLY A 305 -4.70 -3.15 19.92
N LYS A 306 -5.96 -3.05 19.45
CA LYS A 306 -6.39 -2.00 18.53
C LYS A 306 -6.33 -0.61 19.16
N LEU A 307 -6.79 -0.49 20.42
CA LEU A 307 -6.72 0.75 21.18
C LEU A 307 -5.27 1.21 21.36
N LEU A 308 -4.40 0.30 21.82
CA LEU A 308 -2.98 0.60 22.05
C LEU A 308 -2.28 0.97 20.74
N PHE A 309 -2.51 0.24 19.66
CA PHE A 309 -1.90 0.52 18.36
C PHE A 309 -2.31 1.89 17.82
N GLY A 310 -3.60 2.24 17.89
CA GLY A 310 -4.04 3.58 17.50
C GLY A 310 -3.47 4.68 18.39
N ALA A 311 -3.43 4.47 19.71
CA ALA A 311 -2.87 5.44 20.65
C ALA A 311 -1.37 5.69 20.40
N LEU A 312 -0.60 4.62 20.18
CA LEU A 312 0.82 4.69 19.84
C LEU A 312 1.04 5.32 18.46
N TYR A 313 0.14 5.10 17.49
CA TYR A 313 0.19 5.80 16.21
C TYR A 313 -0.01 7.30 16.38
N GLY A 314 -1.05 7.72 17.11
CA GLY A 314 -1.30 9.14 17.37
C GLY A 314 -0.12 9.82 18.08
N ALA A 315 0.40 9.18 19.13
CA ALA A 315 1.58 9.68 19.84
C ALA A 315 2.85 9.68 18.97
N GLY A 316 3.01 8.65 18.13
CA GLY A 316 4.14 8.53 17.22
C GLY A 316 4.15 9.61 16.15
N VAL A 317 3.01 9.89 15.52
CA VAL A 317 2.89 11.00 14.55
C VAL A 317 3.17 12.34 15.22
N PHE A 318 2.59 12.59 16.39
CA PHE A 318 2.87 13.80 17.17
C PHE A 318 4.38 13.92 17.47
N GLY A 319 5.01 12.90 18.05
CA GLY A 319 6.44 12.94 18.36
C GLY A 319 7.33 13.10 17.12
N LEU A 320 7.02 12.41 16.03
CA LEU A 320 7.79 12.50 14.78
C LEU A 320 7.67 13.87 14.13
N TYR A 321 6.51 14.53 14.18
CA TYR A 321 6.36 15.90 13.69
C TYR A 321 7.33 16.85 14.42
N MET A 322 7.44 16.74 15.74
CA MET A 322 8.40 17.51 16.54
C MET A 322 9.85 17.21 16.15
N ILE A 323 10.21 15.93 16.07
CA ILE A 323 11.59 15.48 15.79
C ILE A 323 12.02 15.95 14.39
N LEU A 324 11.16 15.77 13.38
CA LEU A 324 11.44 16.19 12.02
C LEU A 324 11.57 17.71 11.93
N GLY A 325 10.68 18.47 12.59
CA GLY A 325 10.76 19.92 12.65
C GLY A 325 12.06 20.41 13.29
N ALA A 326 12.47 19.82 14.41
CA ALA A 326 13.73 20.13 15.08
C ALA A 326 14.97 19.79 14.22
N ALA A 327 14.88 18.76 13.39
CA ALA A 327 15.94 18.36 12.45
C ALA A 327 15.94 19.18 11.14
N GLY A 328 15.00 20.12 10.95
CA GLY A 328 14.82 20.83 9.68
C GLY A 328 14.36 19.95 8.52
N ALA A 329 13.86 18.74 8.82
CA ALA A 329 13.35 17.80 7.84
C ALA A 329 11.88 18.09 7.52
N PRO A 330 11.39 17.78 6.31
CA PRO A 330 9.98 17.96 5.95
C PRO A 330 9.07 17.18 6.90
N THR A 331 8.18 17.88 7.60
CA THR A 331 7.36 17.27 8.66
C THR A 331 6.29 16.31 8.15
N PHE A 332 5.93 16.37 6.86
CA PHE A 332 4.94 15.47 6.27
C PHE A 332 5.35 13.98 6.29
N TYR A 333 6.61 13.64 6.60
CA TYR A 333 7.03 12.24 6.75
C TYR A 333 6.56 11.58 8.05
N ASP A 334 6.10 12.36 9.04
CA ASP A 334 5.61 11.92 10.34
C ASP A 334 4.72 10.66 10.30
N LYS A 335 3.67 10.70 9.47
CA LYS A 335 2.71 9.62 9.25
C LYS A 335 3.27 8.41 8.52
N LEU A 336 4.34 8.58 7.73
CA LEU A 336 4.93 7.50 6.92
C LEU A 336 5.94 6.68 7.73
N LEU A 337 6.65 7.33 8.65
CA LEU A 337 7.64 6.69 9.51
C LEU A 337 7.02 5.95 10.70
N ALA A 338 5.86 6.39 11.19
CA ALA A 338 5.21 5.78 12.35
C ALA A 338 4.75 4.33 12.10
N VAL A 339 4.20 4.03 10.92
CA VAL A 339 3.49 2.77 10.68
C VAL A 339 4.39 1.54 10.71
N PRO A 340 5.56 1.51 10.02
CA PRO A 340 6.46 0.37 10.08
C PRO A 340 7.03 0.10 11.47
N LEU A 341 7.13 1.11 12.34
CA LEU A 341 7.63 0.95 13.71
C LEU A 341 6.59 0.27 14.63
N LEU A 342 5.30 0.41 14.32
CA LEU A 342 4.21 -0.13 15.11
C LEU A 342 3.78 -1.53 14.68
N ASN A 343 3.98 -1.86 13.40
CA ASN A 343 3.77 -3.18 12.83
C ASN A 343 4.77 -4.20 13.36
#